data_AF-T0RRL8-F1
#
_entry.id   AF-T0RRL8-F1
#
_cell.length_a   1.000
_cell.length_b   1.000
_cell.length_c   1.000
_cell.angle_alpha   90.00
_cell.angle_beta   90.00
_cell.angle_gamma   90.00
#
_symmetry.space_group_name_H-M   'P 1'
#
loop_
_entity.id
_entity.type
_entity.pdbx_description
1 polymer ?
#
loop_
_entity_poly.entity_id
_entity_poly.type
_entity_poly.pdbx_seq_one_letter_code
_entity_poly.pdbx_strand_id
1 'polypeptide(L)'
;MAAEIPLPLRSLWLQAHAPRSRDETTCVLRQLQRLHGEHGWRTVQQLLHWVQSGATIRPCACCHADCAASWTSTRHLEKTIEYEQFLLSSALRHVAVTLKEDRAWTLSALDALYPVTTCLEVVLLEHDAVKPLGRIWQHLRLACGGTAYVERHAALVASYDAARWCTATTKAMDQLFVPKFSNVVDPFPEFTASATPIVLSGFQTTFHPRMPRMLETHKASDTVLGYAWSTDDASLFLLKAAELQIALGRLLYAKQTRVDAGLSSQPALFVFSCHPSKTREALHDVPIASHLPMDCSSVPYLVEFRRGNVPIVLSIPHGGGTSAATALGRWQLSQLTQRTPSKTSAKRFTVFADTRTVHVGADASKALDGLTDGAQPYMVIAKFHRKFVDVNRAHNEDAYVDDTPWTQHMYATYHSTLLHALQEIWLRFPMFDPLLLDIHGQRAATCPRLGISNLESKQLLYIGTHNGLTIHSMDVMQRYFLGHLHGALQEQAWLGIYPLAERDKDGGYAWGLERKEFLGGYIVRTYGHGATGANAVQLEFGASMRGADVDLHPDESKAQRQRTSEALAVAMASYIEHIGLGFGLLERDVYS
;
A
#
# COMPACT_ATOMS: atom_id res chain seq x y z
N MET A 1 8.20 -26.62 21.13
CA MET A 1 7.41 -26.65 19.88
C MET A 1 6.96 -25.23 19.62
N ALA A 2 7.60 -24.54 18.66
CA ALA A 2 7.22 -23.18 18.31
C ALA A 2 5.89 -23.22 17.56
N ALA A 3 4.89 -22.47 18.04
CA ALA A 3 3.63 -22.33 17.32
C ALA A 3 3.91 -21.77 15.92
N GLU A 4 3.35 -22.41 14.88
CA GLU A 4 3.40 -21.88 13.51
C GLU A 4 2.82 -20.47 13.53
N ILE A 5 3.64 -19.47 13.20
CA ILE A 5 3.14 -18.13 12.95
C ILE A 5 2.41 -18.19 11.60
N PRO A 6 1.09 -17.92 11.55
CA PRO A 6 0.39 -17.81 10.28
C PRO A 6 0.93 -16.58 9.57
N LEU A 7 1.93 -16.77 8.69
CA LEU A 7 2.40 -15.74 7.79
C LEU A 7 1.18 -15.35 6.94
N PRO A 8 0.68 -14.09 7.03
CA PRO A 8 -0.49 -13.69 6.27
C PRO A 8 -0.20 -13.82 4.76
N LEU A 9 -1.23 -13.65 3.93
CA LEU A 9 -1.17 -13.51 2.45
C LEU A 9 -0.04 -12.59 1.91
N ARG A 10 0.67 -11.87 2.78
CA ARG A 10 1.81 -10.98 2.57
C ARG A 10 3.15 -11.68 2.34
N SER A 11 3.34 -12.94 2.78
CA SER A 11 4.57 -13.70 2.44
C SER A 11 4.63 -14.06 0.95
N LEU A 12 3.51 -13.93 0.22
CA LEU A 12 3.47 -13.94 -1.25
C LEU A 12 4.28 -12.81 -1.87
N TRP A 13 4.74 -11.81 -1.12
CA TRP A 13 5.59 -10.72 -1.59
C TRP A 13 7.03 -11.18 -1.91
N LEU A 14 7.60 -12.08 -1.10
CA LEU A 14 8.97 -12.60 -1.28
C LEU A 14 9.05 -13.92 -2.05
N GLN A 15 7.99 -14.73 -2.07
CA GLN A 15 7.88 -15.96 -2.90
C GLN A 15 7.88 -15.73 -4.42
N ALA A 16 8.22 -14.52 -4.80
CA ALA A 16 7.61 -13.72 -5.83
C ALA A 16 8.72 -12.85 -6.41
N HIS A 17 9.57 -12.31 -5.54
CA HIS A 17 10.94 -11.94 -5.87
C HIS A 17 11.86 -13.11 -6.25
N ALA A 18 11.36 -14.31 -6.59
CA ALA A 18 12.18 -15.37 -7.17
C ALA A 18 12.79 -14.83 -8.50
N PRO A 19 14.12 -14.68 -8.61
CA PRO A 19 14.74 -14.08 -9.78
C PRO A 19 14.38 -14.84 -11.05
N ARG A 20 14.25 -14.12 -12.17
CA ARG A 20 13.92 -14.74 -13.47
C ARG A 20 15.09 -15.59 -13.98
N SER A 21 14.79 -16.47 -14.93
CA SER A 21 15.75 -17.32 -15.63
C SER A 21 16.74 -16.43 -16.38
N ARG A 22 17.98 -16.36 -15.88
CA ARG A 22 19.10 -15.48 -16.28
C ARG A 22 19.20 -14.12 -15.58
N ASP A 23 18.59 -13.96 -14.41
CA ASP A 23 18.83 -12.76 -13.60
C ASP A 23 20.24 -12.79 -13.01
N GLU A 24 20.85 -11.61 -12.82
CA GLU A 24 22.18 -11.47 -12.23
C GLU A 24 22.21 -12.08 -10.83
N THR A 25 21.10 -11.95 -10.08
CA THR A 25 20.88 -12.61 -8.79
C THR A 25 21.01 -14.13 -8.85
N THR A 26 20.59 -14.76 -9.95
CA THR A 26 20.75 -16.21 -10.18
C THR A 26 22.22 -16.62 -10.35
N CYS A 27 22.97 -15.78 -11.05
CA CYS A 27 24.39 -15.99 -11.25
C CYS A 27 25.18 -15.70 -9.97
N VAL A 28 24.81 -14.65 -9.20
CA VAL A 28 25.32 -14.40 -7.84
C VAL A 28 25.11 -15.65 -6.97
N LEU A 29 23.90 -16.22 -6.98
CA LEU A 29 23.57 -17.44 -6.23
C LEU A 29 24.49 -18.61 -6.53
N ARG A 30 24.69 -18.91 -7.80
CA ARG A 30 25.53 -20.04 -8.21
C ARG A 30 27.01 -19.79 -7.95
N GLN A 31 27.49 -18.57 -8.15
CA GLN A 31 28.86 -18.20 -7.83
C GLN A 31 29.09 -18.29 -6.32
N LEU A 32 28.19 -17.76 -5.49
CA LEU A 32 28.28 -17.87 -4.03
C LEU A 32 28.20 -19.31 -3.56
N GLN A 33 27.28 -20.13 -4.08
CA GLN A 33 27.23 -21.56 -3.75
C GLN A 33 28.52 -22.29 -4.14
N ARG A 34 29.09 -21.98 -5.32
CA ARG A 34 30.37 -22.57 -5.74
C ARG A 34 31.52 -22.12 -4.83
N LEU A 35 31.65 -20.81 -4.61
CA LEU A 35 32.70 -20.22 -3.79
C LEU A 35 32.55 -20.56 -2.30
N HIS A 36 31.32 -20.85 -1.85
CA HIS A 36 31.06 -21.46 -0.55
C HIS A 36 31.70 -22.85 -0.47
N GLY A 37 31.48 -23.69 -1.49
CA GLY A 37 32.11 -25.02 -1.56
C GLY A 37 33.63 -24.98 -1.76
N GLU A 38 34.14 -24.05 -2.56
CA GLU A 38 35.57 -23.93 -2.90
C GLU A 38 36.40 -23.21 -1.83
N HIS A 39 35.84 -22.16 -1.22
CA HIS A 39 36.58 -21.23 -0.36
C HIS A 39 35.89 -20.93 0.98
N GLY A 40 34.76 -21.56 1.28
CA GLY A 40 34.01 -21.33 2.51
C GLY A 40 33.36 -19.95 2.59
N TRP A 41 33.20 -19.23 1.47
CA TRP A 41 32.58 -17.91 1.45
C TRP A 41 31.11 -18.00 1.80
N ARG A 42 30.63 -17.05 2.60
CA ARG A 42 29.27 -17.06 3.14
C ARG A 42 28.47 -15.82 2.76
N THR A 43 29.10 -14.85 2.10
CA THR A 43 28.49 -13.54 1.84
C THR A 43 28.72 -13.00 0.44
N VAL A 44 27.77 -12.19 -0.06
CA VAL A 44 27.86 -11.44 -1.31
C VAL A 44 29.00 -10.41 -1.25
N GLN A 45 29.28 -9.85 -0.06
CA GLN A 45 30.40 -8.92 0.16
C GLN A 45 31.76 -9.52 -0.20
N GLN A 46 31.99 -10.80 0.14
CA GLN A 46 33.23 -11.51 -0.20
C GLN A 46 33.38 -11.67 -1.71
N LEU A 47 32.27 -11.96 -2.42
CA LEU A 47 32.24 -11.99 -3.88
C LEU A 47 32.54 -10.62 -4.48
N LEU A 48 31.92 -9.54 -3.97
CA LEU A 48 32.15 -8.18 -4.44
C LEU A 48 33.62 -7.78 -4.28
N HIS A 49 34.21 -8.02 -3.11
CA HIS A 49 35.62 -7.73 -2.85
C HIS A 49 36.55 -8.48 -3.79
N TRP A 50 36.23 -9.74 -4.09
CA TRP A 50 36.99 -10.54 -5.04
C TRP A 50 36.91 -9.99 -6.47
N VAL A 51 35.71 -9.60 -6.92
CA VAL A 51 35.54 -8.94 -8.23
C VAL A 51 36.30 -7.61 -8.29
N GLN A 52 36.23 -6.80 -7.23
CA GLN A 52 36.97 -5.54 -7.10
C GLN A 52 38.50 -5.75 -7.09
N SER A 53 38.99 -6.91 -6.65
CA SER A 53 40.41 -7.25 -6.69
C SER A 53 40.95 -7.57 -8.10
N GLY A 54 40.11 -7.48 -9.13
CA GLY A 54 40.47 -7.78 -10.52
C GLY A 54 40.39 -9.27 -10.86
N ALA A 55 39.78 -10.08 -10.00
CA ALA A 55 39.60 -11.49 -10.27
C ALA A 55 38.52 -11.74 -11.33
N THR A 56 38.75 -12.73 -12.19
CA THR A 56 37.86 -13.04 -13.31
C THR A 56 36.74 -13.99 -12.88
N ILE A 57 35.50 -13.56 -13.08
CA ILE A 57 34.33 -14.41 -12.87
C ILE A 57 34.29 -15.48 -13.95
N ARG A 58 34.40 -16.75 -13.54
CA ARG A 58 34.24 -17.88 -14.46
C ARG A 58 32.79 -17.94 -14.95
N PRO A 59 32.53 -18.19 -16.24
CA PRO A 59 31.18 -18.32 -16.78
C PRO A 59 30.35 -19.37 -16.01
N CYS A 60 29.11 -19.04 -15.66
CA CYS A 60 28.16 -20.01 -15.12
C CYS A 60 27.78 -21.04 -16.22
N ALA A 61 27.67 -22.32 -15.90
CA ALA A 61 27.16 -23.32 -16.85
C ALA A 61 25.72 -23.04 -17.35
N CYS A 62 24.98 -22.13 -16.70
CA CYS A 62 23.63 -21.72 -17.03
C CYS A 62 23.52 -20.64 -18.11
N CYS A 63 24.60 -19.92 -18.39
CA CYS A 63 24.63 -18.83 -19.36
C CYS A 63 26.05 -18.72 -19.93
N HIS A 64 26.17 -18.89 -21.26
CA HIS A 64 27.42 -18.85 -22.00
C HIS A 64 28.16 -17.49 -21.87
N ALA A 65 29.20 -17.25 -22.70
CA ALA A 65 30.17 -16.15 -22.62
C ALA A 65 29.63 -14.73 -22.30
N ASP A 66 28.36 -14.43 -22.60
CA ASP A 66 27.69 -13.14 -22.35
C ASP A 66 27.63 -12.75 -20.85
N CYS A 67 27.65 -13.72 -19.93
CA CYS A 67 27.67 -13.44 -18.50
C CYS A 67 28.99 -12.79 -18.04
N ALA A 68 30.13 -13.13 -18.66
CA ALA A 68 31.38 -12.46 -18.33
C ALA A 68 31.37 -10.97 -18.70
N ALA A 69 30.55 -10.57 -19.70
CA ALA A 69 30.40 -9.19 -20.15
C ALA A 69 29.47 -8.35 -19.26
N SER A 70 28.37 -8.91 -18.73
CA SER A 70 27.42 -8.14 -17.87
C SER A 70 28.03 -7.78 -16.51
N TRP A 71 28.94 -8.62 -16.00
CA TRP A 71 29.63 -8.44 -14.72
C TRP A 71 30.85 -7.51 -14.78
N THR A 72 31.19 -6.96 -15.95
CA THR A 72 32.37 -6.08 -16.11
C THR A 72 32.24 -4.73 -15.42
N SER A 73 31.05 -4.38 -14.91
CA SER A 73 30.82 -3.14 -14.16
C SER A 73 30.45 -3.46 -12.71
N THR A 74 31.35 -3.17 -11.78
CA THR A 74 31.15 -3.26 -10.31
C THR A 74 29.82 -2.63 -9.88
N ARG A 75 29.39 -1.60 -10.61
CA ARG A 75 28.13 -0.87 -10.43
C ARG A 75 26.85 -1.73 -10.57
N HIS A 76 26.84 -2.77 -11.40
CA HIS A 76 25.65 -3.64 -11.55
C HIS A 76 25.49 -4.60 -10.37
N LEU A 77 26.61 -5.15 -9.88
CA LEU A 77 26.64 -5.99 -8.69
C LEU A 77 26.22 -5.20 -7.45
N GLU A 78 26.67 -3.95 -7.33
CA GLU A 78 26.26 -3.03 -6.25
C GLU A 78 24.74 -2.80 -6.23
N LYS A 79 24.12 -2.46 -7.37
CA LYS A 79 22.65 -2.29 -7.45
C LYS A 79 21.87 -3.55 -7.07
N THR A 80 22.37 -4.72 -7.46
CA THR A 80 21.74 -6.01 -7.12
C THR A 80 21.81 -6.28 -5.61
N ILE A 81 22.95 -5.96 -4.98
CA ILE A 81 23.13 -6.06 -3.53
C ILE A 81 22.19 -5.09 -2.80
N GLU A 82 22.12 -3.83 -3.22
CA GLU A 82 21.23 -2.82 -2.64
C GLU A 82 19.76 -3.27 -2.66
N TYR A 83 19.34 -3.87 -3.77
CA TYR A 83 17.99 -4.41 -3.89
C TYR A 83 17.74 -5.61 -2.97
N GLU A 84 18.64 -6.59 -2.92
CA GLU A 84 18.52 -7.74 -2.02
C GLU A 84 18.56 -7.32 -0.53
N GLN A 85 19.31 -6.27 -0.20
CA GLN A 85 19.32 -5.64 1.12
C GLN A 85 17.99 -4.99 1.47
N PHE A 86 17.40 -4.28 0.51
CA PHE A 86 16.05 -3.75 0.64
C PHE A 86 15.03 -4.87 0.86
N LEU A 87 15.12 -5.96 0.10
CA LEU A 87 14.24 -7.12 0.26
C LEU A 87 14.40 -7.79 1.63
N LEU A 88 15.63 -7.95 2.11
CA LEU A 88 15.90 -8.51 3.43
C LEU A 88 15.33 -7.63 4.54
N SER A 89 15.54 -6.32 4.45
CA SER A 89 15.02 -5.36 5.43
C SER A 89 13.50 -5.42 5.52
N SER A 90 12.85 -5.51 4.36
CA SER A 90 11.39 -5.66 4.26
C SER A 90 10.90 -7.01 4.78
N ALA A 91 11.61 -8.10 4.47
CA ALA A 91 11.32 -9.45 4.98
C ALA A 91 11.36 -9.48 6.51
N LEU A 92 12.44 -8.92 7.08
CA LEU A 92 12.64 -8.87 8.51
C LEU A 92 11.64 -7.95 9.18
N ARG A 93 11.29 -6.80 8.58
CA ARG A 93 10.20 -5.95 9.08
C ARG A 93 8.90 -6.72 9.13
N HIS A 94 8.57 -7.48 8.09
CA HIS A 94 7.32 -8.25 8.07
C HIS A 94 7.27 -9.30 9.19
N VAL A 95 8.39 -9.98 9.46
CA VAL A 95 8.52 -10.86 10.62
C VAL A 95 8.35 -10.08 11.92
N ALA A 96 9.02 -8.93 12.07
CA ALA A 96 8.92 -8.07 13.24
C ALA A 96 7.47 -7.66 13.52
N VAL A 97 6.75 -7.16 12.51
CA VAL A 97 5.34 -6.75 12.64
C VAL A 97 4.46 -7.92 13.08
N THR A 98 4.71 -9.12 12.56
CA THR A 98 3.95 -10.31 12.95
C THR A 98 4.24 -10.72 14.40
N LEU A 99 5.46 -10.47 14.88
CA LEU A 99 5.89 -10.69 16.26
C LEU A 99 5.53 -9.54 17.21
N LYS A 100 4.90 -8.47 16.69
CA LYS A 100 4.63 -7.22 17.40
C LYS A 100 5.88 -6.44 17.84
N GLU A 101 6.95 -6.57 17.08
CA GLU A 101 8.23 -5.92 17.30
C GLU A 101 8.35 -4.62 16.51
N ASP A 102 9.03 -3.63 17.09
CA ASP A 102 9.15 -2.30 16.51
C ASP A 102 10.30 -2.15 15.50
N ARG A 103 10.47 -0.94 14.98
CA ARG A 103 11.54 -0.61 14.03
C ARG A 103 12.94 -0.76 14.67
N ALA A 104 13.11 -0.41 15.94
CA ALA A 104 14.39 -0.49 16.62
C ALA A 104 14.85 -1.95 16.78
N TRP A 105 13.90 -2.84 17.09
CA TRP A 105 14.12 -4.27 17.06
C TRP A 105 14.51 -4.76 15.66
N THR A 106 13.82 -4.28 14.62
CA THR A 106 14.11 -4.67 13.22
C THR A 106 15.54 -4.27 12.84
N LEU A 107 15.98 -3.06 13.20
CA LEU A 107 17.36 -2.61 12.97
C LEU A 107 18.37 -3.43 13.76
N SER A 108 18.10 -3.70 15.04
CA SER A 108 18.97 -4.55 15.87
C SER A 108 19.09 -5.98 15.32
N ALA A 109 18.01 -6.50 14.74
CA ALA A 109 18.02 -7.82 14.10
C ALA A 109 18.78 -7.80 12.77
N LEU A 110 18.73 -6.72 11.99
CA LEU A 110 19.59 -6.51 10.81
C LEU A 110 21.07 -6.45 11.21
N ASP A 111 21.40 -5.73 12.28
CA ASP A 111 22.77 -5.65 12.79
C ASP A 111 23.26 -7.03 13.26
N ALA A 112 22.40 -7.81 13.91
CA ALA A 112 22.72 -9.17 14.34
C ALA A 112 22.85 -10.17 13.19
N LEU A 113 22.27 -9.88 12.01
CA LEU A 113 22.45 -10.66 10.79
C LEU A 113 23.83 -10.43 10.17
N TYR A 114 24.45 -9.27 10.39
CA TYR A 114 25.74 -8.95 9.79
C TYR A 114 26.79 -10.06 10.02
N PRO A 115 27.51 -10.52 8.97
CA PRO A 115 27.64 -9.92 7.64
C PRO A 115 26.58 -10.37 6.60
N VAL A 116 25.52 -11.07 7.01
CA VAL A 116 24.38 -11.41 6.14
C VAL A 116 23.55 -10.15 5.87
N THR A 117 23.51 -9.73 4.62
CA THR A 117 22.84 -8.51 4.17
C THR A 117 21.79 -8.74 3.10
N THR A 118 21.63 -9.96 2.57
CA THR A 118 20.70 -10.28 1.48
C THR A 118 19.71 -11.40 1.83
N CYS A 119 18.52 -11.40 1.22
CA CYS A 119 17.59 -12.54 1.31
C CYS A 119 18.28 -13.83 0.85
N LEU A 120 19.15 -13.70 -0.14
CA LEU A 120 20.03 -14.73 -0.67
C LEU A 120 20.80 -15.50 0.41
N GLU A 121 21.57 -14.77 1.21
CA GLU A 121 22.42 -15.33 2.25
C GLU A 121 21.56 -16.00 3.32
N VAL A 122 20.44 -15.39 3.71
CA VAL A 122 19.50 -15.97 4.69
C VAL A 122 18.96 -17.33 4.24
N VAL A 123 18.57 -17.46 2.96
CA VAL A 123 18.00 -18.71 2.45
C VAL A 123 19.07 -19.80 2.31
N LEU A 124 20.30 -19.43 1.95
CA LEU A 124 21.42 -20.36 1.75
C LEU A 124 22.09 -20.83 3.04
N LEU A 125 22.08 -20.02 4.11
CA LEU A 125 22.80 -20.34 5.34
C LEU A 125 22.04 -21.33 6.23
N GLU A 126 22.78 -22.27 6.80
CA GLU A 126 22.28 -23.17 7.84
C GLU A 126 22.11 -22.43 9.18
N HIS A 127 21.11 -22.86 9.97
CA HIS A 127 20.65 -22.23 11.22
C HIS A 127 21.77 -21.93 12.22
N ASP A 128 22.80 -22.78 12.26
CA ASP A 128 23.91 -22.66 13.21
C ASP A 128 24.82 -21.43 12.99
N ALA A 129 24.70 -20.74 11.86
CA ALA A 129 25.51 -19.56 11.54
C ALA A 129 25.05 -18.27 12.25
N VAL A 130 23.80 -18.19 12.75
CA VAL A 130 23.22 -16.95 13.33
C VAL A 130 22.46 -17.25 14.63
N LYS A 131 23.20 -17.61 15.69
CA LYS A 131 22.67 -17.91 17.04
C LYS A 131 21.70 -16.85 17.62
N PRO A 132 21.90 -15.52 17.44
CA PRO A 132 21.02 -14.50 18.02
C PRO A 132 19.57 -14.57 17.54
N LEU A 133 19.33 -15.04 16.31
CA LEU A 133 18.01 -15.06 15.68
C LEU A 133 17.40 -16.46 15.60
N GLY A 134 17.96 -17.43 16.32
CA GLY A 134 17.59 -18.85 16.20
C GLY A 134 16.10 -19.16 16.40
N ARG A 135 15.37 -18.34 17.16
CA ARG A 135 13.90 -18.50 17.38
C ARG A 135 13.05 -18.04 16.19
N ILE A 136 13.55 -17.08 15.41
CA ILE A 136 12.83 -16.49 14.28
C ILE A 136 13.38 -16.95 12.93
N TRP A 137 14.52 -17.63 12.90
CA TRP A 137 15.25 -17.99 11.67
C TRP A 137 14.39 -18.71 10.64
N GLN A 138 13.54 -19.66 11.07
CA GLN A 138 12.61 -20.34 10.16
C GLN A 138 11.57 -19.39 9.56
N HIS A 139 11.02 -18.49 10.38
CA HIS A 139 10.07 -17.47 9.92
C HIS A 139 10.73 -16.45 8.99
N LEU A 140 11.98 -16.08 9.26
CA LEU A 140 12.76 -15.19 8.40
C LEU A 140 13.12 -15.87 7.08
N ARG A 141 13.55 -17.13 7.09
CA ARG A 141 13.77 -17.91 5.85
C ARG A 141 12.51 -18.02 5.02
N LEU A 142 11.37 -18.33 5.66
CA LEU A 142 10.06 -18.37 4.99
C LEU A 142 9.65 -17.01 4.46
N ALA A 143 9.89 -15.94 5.23
CA ALA A 143 9.69 -14.58 4.80
C ALA A 143 10.53 -14.34 3.55
N CYS A 144 11.84 -14.60 3.54
CA CYS A 144 12.73 -14.51 2.38
C CYS A 144 12.41 -15.49 1.22
N GLY A 145 11.29 -16.22 1.28
CA GLY A 145 10.80 -17.11 0.22
C GLY A 145 11.10 -18.60 0.40
N GLY A 146 11.91 -18.98 1.40
CA GLY A 146 12.17 -20.36 1.81
C GLY A 146 12.86 -21.23 0.75
N THR A 147 12.71 -22.56 0.86
CA THR A 147 13.22 -23.50 -0.16
C THR A 147 12.52 -23.30 -1.51
N ALA A 148 11.27 -22.84 -1.50
CA ALA A 148 10.52 -22.49 -2.71
C ALA A 148 11.18 -21.35 -3.51
N TYR A 149 11.89 -20.41 -2.86
CA TYR A 149 12.70 -19.40 -3.55
C TYR A 149 13.81 -20.06 -4.36
N VAL A 150 14.54 -21.02 -3.78
CA VAL A 150 15.63 -21.77 -4.44
C VAL A 150 15.10 -22.76 -5.49
N GLU A 151 14.01 -23.47 -5.19
CA GLU A 151 13.40 -24.49 -6.05
C GLU A 151 12.67 -23.88 -7.25
N ARG A 152 11.88 -22.81 -7.07
CA ARG A 152 11.26 -22.10 -8.19
C ARG A 152 12.33 -21.51 -9.09
N HIS A 153 13.38 -20.97 -8.50
CA HIS A 153 14.52 -20.45 -9.23
C HIS A 153 15.29 -21.54 -9.99
N ALA A 154 15.53 -22.70 -9.37
CA ALA A 154 16.15 -23.85 -10.02
C ALA A 154 15.28 -24.45 -11.14
N ALA A 155 13.98 -24.56 -10.93
CA ALA A 155 13.01 -25.05 -11.91
C ALA A 155 12.81 -24.06 -13.08
N LEU A 156 12.78 -22.75 -12.82
CA LEU A 156 12.73 -21.72 -13.87
C LEU A 156 13.98 -21.80 -14.76
N VAL A 157 15.16 -21.98 -14.15
CA VAL A 157 16.44 -22.12 -14.83
C VAL A 157 16.53 -23.43 -15.62
N ALA A 158 16.00 -24.53 -15.11
CA ALA A 158 15.97 -25.82 -15.80
C ALA A 158 14.97 -25.87 -16.97
N SER A 159 13.93 -25.05 -16.94
CA SER A 159 12.86 -25.04 -17.97
C SER A 159 13.17 -24.22 -19.23
N TYR A 160 14.36 -23.61 -19.32
CA TYR A 160 14.65 -22.61 -20.36
C TYR A 160 15.62 -23.10 -21.44
N ASP A 161 15.14 -23.07 -22.69
CA ASP A 161 15.93 -23.32 -23.89
C ASP A 161 16.70 -22.03 -24.28
N ALA A 162 18.03 -22.09 -24.26
CA ALA A 162 18.94 -20.96 -24.33
C ALA A 162 18.88 -20.14 -25.64
N ALA A 163 18.20 -20.64 -26.67
CA ALA A 163 18.21 -20.10 -28.02
C ALA A 163 17.33 -18.86 -28.25
N ARG A 164 16.36 -18.54 -27.37
CA ARG A 164 15.39 -17.45 -27.62
C ARG A 164 15.79 -16.05 -27.14
N TRP A 165 16.77 -15.92 -26.23
CA TRP A 165 17.10 -14.64 -25.58
C TRP A 165 18.48 -14.08 -25.95
N CYS A 166 19.38 -14.90 -26.51
CA CYS A 166 20.73 -14.46 -26.90
C CYS A 166 20.83 -13.88 -28.33
N THR A 167 19.74 -13.79 -29.09
CA THR A 167 19.78 -13.25 -30.47
C THR A 167 19.37 -11.78 -30.59
N ALA A 168 19.03 -11.11 -29.48
CA ALA A 168 18.63 -9.70 -29.49
C ALA A 168 19.82 -8.71 -29.42
N THR A 169 21.00 -9.09 -29.91
CA THR A 169 21.95 -8.10 -30.41
C THR A 169 21.46 -7.63 -31.78
N THR A 170 20.45 -6.74 -31.80
CA THR A 170 20.21 -5.65 -32.78
C THR A 170 18.75 -5.14 -32.73
N LYS A 171 18.59 -3.83 -32.46
CA LYS A 171 17.59 -2.91 -33.06
C LYS A 171 16.12 -2.81 -32.58
N ALA A 172 15.74 -3.25 -31.38
CA ALA A 172 14.50 -2.74 -30.75
C ALA A 172 14.70 -2.53 -29.25
N MET A 173 14.37 -1.35 -28.72
CA MET A 173 14.34 -1.14 -27.27
C MET A 173 13.11 -1.85 -26.72
N ASP A 174 13.35 -2.92 -25.97
CA ASP A 174 12.32 -3.60 -25.21
C ASP A 174 11.73 -2.63 -24.18
N GLN A 175 10.41 -2.47 -24.21
CA GLN A 175 9.68 -1.53 -23.37
C GLN A 175 8.72 -2.30 -22.46
N LEU A 176 8.64 -1.88 -21.21
CA LEU A 176 7.70 -2.40 -20.24
C LEU A 176 6.39 -1.58 -20.30
N PHE A 177 5.26 -2.26 -20.50
CA PHE A 177 3.95 -1.63 -20.38
C PHE A 177 3.55 -1.50 -18.92
N VAL A 178 3.47 -0.26 -18.45
CA VAL A 178 2.99 0.13 -17.13
C VAL A 178 1.53 0.58 -17.28
N PRO A 179 0.54 -0.24 -16.88
CA PRO A 179 -0.88 0.13 -17.02
C PRO A 179 -1.24 1.34 -16.18
N LYS A 180 -2.02 2.24 -16.78
CA LYS A 180 -2.67 3.35 -16.10
C LYS A 180 -4.10 2.93 -15.74
N PHE A 181 -4.35 2.69 -14.46
CA PHE A 181 -5.67 2.23 -14.00
C PHE A 181 -6.70 3.35 -13.91
N SER A 182 -6.27 4.62 -13.75
CA SER A 182 -7.15 5.77 -13.93
C SER A 182 -6.37 7.06 -14.24
N ASN A 183 -7.05 8.08 -14.76
CA ASN A 183 -6.45 9.39 -15.03
C ASN A 183 -6.03 10.17 -13.77
N VAL A 184 -6.41 9.70 -12.58
CA VAL A 184 -6.10 10.31 -11.28
C VAL A 184 -5.12 9.45 -10.47
N VAL A 185 -4.90 8.19 -10.87
CA VAL A 185 -4.07 7.19 -10.19
C VAL A 185 -2.95 6.80 -11.14
N ASP A 186 -1.76 7.34 -10.92
CA ASP A 186 -0.53 6.73 -11.41
C ASP A 186 0.13 6.03 -10.21
N PRO A 187 0.01 4.70 -10.06
CA PRO A 187 0.71 3.96 -9.01
C PRO A 187 2.24 4.05 -9.12
N PHE A 188 2.72 4.47 -10.29
CA PHE A 188 4.04 4.18 -10.82
C PHE A 188 4.79 5.44 -11.31
N PRO A 189 4.81 6.59 -10.61
CA PRO A 189 5.46 7.78 -11.11
C PRO A 189 6.98 7.65 -11.25
N GLU A 190 7.62 6.74 -10.50
CA GLU A 190 8.99 6.33 -10.76
C GLU A 190 9.18 5.67 -12.14
N PHE A 191 8.10 5.19 -12.76
CA PHE A 191 8.05 4.76 -14.15
C PHE A 191 7.64 5.89 -15.10
N THR A 192 6.89 6.92 -14.68
CA THR A 192 6.33 7.92 -15.62
C THR A 192 7.21 9.15 -15.85
N ALA A 193 8.18 9.44 -14.98
CA ALA A 193 9.14 10.54 -15.19
C ALA A 193 10.01 10.38 -16.46
N SER A 194 10.12 9.16 -16.99
CA SER A 194 10.95 8.86 -18.17
C SER A 194 10.27 7.93 -19.19
N ALA A 195 8.97 7.67 -19.05
CA ALA A 195 8.23 6.76 -19.92
C ALA A 195 7.36 7.48 -20.95
N THR A 196 7.19 6.85 -22.10
CA THR A 196 6.38 7.37 -23.20
C THR A 196 4.93 6.93 -23.01
N PRO A 197 3.93 7.85 -22.99
CA PRO A 197 2.52 7.45 -22.94
C PRO A 197 2.15 6.61 -24.16
N ILE A 198 1.47 5.48 -23.94
CA ILE A 198 1.05 4.57 -25.00
C ILE A 198 -0.33 3.99 -24.72
N VAL A 199 -0.99 3.55 -25.78
CA VAL A 199 -2.27 2.82 -25.71
C VAL A 199 -2.04 1.42 -26.24
N LEU A 200 -2.34 0.43 -25.40
CA LEU A 200 -2.21 -0.98 -25.74
C LEU A 200 -3.56 -1.54 -26.19
N SER A 201 -3.66 -2.04 -27.42
CA SER A 201 -4.89 -2.64 -27.95
C SER A 201 -4.96 -4.16 -27.73
N GLY A 202 -6.17 -4.73 -27.69
CA GLY A 202 -6.39 -6.15 -27.46
C GLY A 202 -6.39 -6.57 -25.99
N PHE A 203 -6.45 -5.62 -25.07
CA PHE A 203 -6.44 -5.86 -23.62
C PHE A 203 -7.57 -5.09 -22.94
N GLN A 204 -8.11 -5.69 -21.88
CA GLN A 204 -9.09 -5.06 -21.01
C GLN A 204 -8.61 -5.13 -19.57
N THR A 205 -8.87 -4.07 -18.82
CA THR A 205 -8.57 -4.07 -17.39
C THR A 205 -9.80 -4.61 -16.64
N THR A 206 -9.67 -5.36 -15.55
CA THR A 206 -10.77 -5.83 -14.70
C THR A 206 -10.42 -5.66 -13.24
N PHE A 207 -11.40 -5.62 -12.35
CA PHE A 207 -11.21 -5.44 -10.93
C PHE A 207 -11.48 -6.76 -10.21
N HIS A 208 -10.48 -7.28 -9.51
CA HIS A 208 -10.63 -8.39 -8.56
C HIS A 208 -10.57 -7.83 -7.14
N PRO A 209 -11.32 -8.32 -6.13
CA PRO A 209 -11.36 -7.74 -4.78
C PRO A 209 -9.99 -7.54 -4.09
N ARG A 210 -8.96 -8.27 -4.55
CA ARG A 210 -7.58 -8.15 -4.08
C ARG A 210 -6.68 -7.20 -4.90
N MET A 211 -6.98 -6.91 -6.19
CA MET A 211 -6.15 -6.06 -7.08
C MET A 211 -6.74 -5.86 -8.50
N PRO A 212 -6.37 -4.78 -9.23
CA PRO A 212 -6.69 -4.59 -10.65
C PRO A 212 -5.98 -5.63 -11.55
N ARG A 213 -6.67 -6.15 -12.57
CA ARG A 213 -6.26 -7.16 -13.56
C ARG A 213 -6.18 -6.62 -14.97
N MET A 214 -5.22 -7.08 -15.78
CA MET A 214 -5.25 -6.94 -17.23
C MET A 214 -5.49 -8.31 -17.87
N LEU A 215 -6.53 -8.40 -18.68
CA LEU A 215 -6.90 -9.59 -19.44
C LEU A 215 -6.68 -9.31 -20.92
N GLU A 216 -6.00 -10.23 -21.58
CA GLU A 216 -5.88 -10.24 -23.03
C GLU A 216 -7.23 -10.66 -23.63
N THR A 217 -7.82 -9.84 -24.48
CA THR A 217 -9.13 -10.09 -25.09
C THR A 217 -9.03 -10.35 -26.59
N HIS A 218 -7.88 -10.02 -27.21
CA HIS A 218 -7.64 -10.09 -28.65
C HIS A 218 -8.63 -9.26 -29.51
N LYS A 219 -9.45 -8.41 -28.88
CA LYS A 219 -10.33 -7.45 -29.59
C LYS A 219 -9.61 -6.12 -29.72
N ALA A 220 -9.34 -5.68 -30.95
CA ALA A 220 -8.63 -4.43 -31.20
C ALA A 220 -9.33 -3.18 -30.61
N SER A 221 -10.65 -3.26 -30.37
CA SER A 221 -11.44 -2.22 -29.70
C SER A 221 -11.15 -2.06 -28.22
N ASP A 222 -10.67 -3.12 -27.55
CA ASP A 222 -10.37 -3.09 -26.12
C ASP A 222 -8.96 -2.52 -25.94
N THR A 223 -8.83 -1.46 -25.15
CA THR A 223 -7.57 -0.74 -25.00
C THR A 223 -7.17 -0.49 -23.55
N VAL A 224 -5.89 -0.48 -23.23
CA VAL A 224 -5.42 -0.06 -21.90
C VAL A 224 -4.46 1.10 -22.09
N LEU A 225 -4.80 2.24 -21.48
CA LEU A 225 -3.90 3.38 -21.42
C LEU A 225 -2.76 3.04 -20.45
N GLY A 226 -1.55 3.46 -20.77
CA GLY A 226 -0.39 3.21 -19.93
C GLY A 226 0.84 3.98 -20.39
N TYR A 227 1.98 3.53 -19.90
CA TYR A 227 3.28 4.10 -20.22
C TYR A 227 4.23 3.00 -20.67
N ALA A 228 5.06 3.30 -21.65
CA ALA A 228 6.17 2.49 -22.10
C ALA A 228 7.42 2.94 -21.37
N TRP A 229 7.85 2.16 -20.38
CA TRP A 229 9.08 2.42 -19.66
C TRP A 229 10.22 1.57 -20.25
N SER A 230 11.39 2.18 -20.46
CA SER A 230 12.58 1.49 -20.97
C SER A 230 13.83 2.00 -20.30
N THR A 231 14.88 1.18 -20.35
CA THR A 231 16.22 1.55 -19.93
C THR A 231 17.23 0.75 -20.75
N ASP A 232 18.44 1.29 -20.89
CA ASP A 232 19.58 0.58 -21.50
C ASP A 232 20.22 -0.42 -20.53
N ASP A 233 19.85 -0.37 -19.25
CA ASP A 233 20.33 -1.24 -18.17
C ASP A 233 19.38 -2.45 -18.02
N ALA A 234 19.78 -3.61 -18.56
CA ALA A 234 18.98 -4.83 -18.54
C ALA A 234 18.56 -5.27 -17.12
N SER A 235 19.40 -5.03 -16.12
CA SER A 235 19.14 -5.40 -14.72
C SER A 235 18.10 -4.46 -14.10
N LEU A 236 18.23 -3.15 -14.33
CA LEU A 236 17.21 -2.18 -13.95
C LEU A 236 15.88 -2.46 -14.66
N PHE A 237 15.92 -2.95 -15.90
CA PHE A 237 14.71 -3.34 -16.62
C PHE A 237 13.97 -4.50 -15.95
N LEU A 238 14.70 -5.56 -15.60
CA LEU A 238 14.15 -6.72 -14.90
C LEU A 238 13.64 -6.35 -13.50
N LEU A 239 14.36 -5.48 -12.78
CA LEU A 239 13.94 -4.94 -11.50
C LEU A 239 12.61 -4.18 -11.60
N LYS A 240 12.51 -3.23 -12.53
CA LYS A 240 11.30 -2.43 -12.75
C LYS A 240 10.13 -3.29 -13.21
N ALA A 241 10.40 -4.33 -14.01
CA ALA A 241 9.40 -5.34 -14.35
C ALA A 241 8.89 -6.13 -13.13
N ALA A 242 9.75 -6.45 -12.17
CA ALA A 242 9.38 -7.14 -10.94
C ALA A 242 8.59 -6.21 -9.98
N GLU A 243 9.07 -4.98 -9.75
CA GLU A 243 8.37 -3.94 -8.99
C GLU A 243 6.94 -3.72 -9.50
N LEU A 244 6.79 -3.63 -10.83
CA LEU A 244 5.50 -3.51 -11.47
C LEU A 244 4.61 -4.73 -11.16
N GLN A 245 5.11 -5.96 -11.27
CA GLN A 245 4.33 -7.15 -10.94
C GLN A 245 3.84 -7.17 -9.49
N ILE A 246 4.60 -6.60 -8.56
CA ILE A 246 4.29 -6.58 -7.14
C ILE A 246 3.26 -5.52 -6.80
N ALA A 247 3.44 -4.32 -7.33
CA ALA A 247 2.44 -3.27 -7.19
C ALA A 247 1.11 -3.66 -7.85
N LEU A 248 1.18 -4.48 -8.92
CA LEU A 248 -0.01 -5.11 -9.48
C LEU A 248 -0.52 -6.32 -8.67
N GLY A 249 0.24 -6.81 -7.68
CA GLY A 249 -0.08 -7.85 -6.69
C GLY A 249 0.11 -9.31 -7.12
N ARG A 250 0.92 -9.61 -8.14
CA ARG A 250 0.63 -10.73 -9.09
C ARG A 250 1.62 -11.87 -9.21
N LEU A 251 2.44 -12.14 -8.22
CA LEU A 251 3.58 -13.03 -8.46
C LEU A 251 3.32 -14.53 -8.67
N LEU A 252 2.05 -14.94 -8.81
CA LEU A 252 1.68 -16.29 -9.21
C LEU A 252 0.94 -16.39 -10.55
N TYR A 253 0.56 -15.26 -11.17
CA TYR A 253 -0.45 -15.28 -12.26
C TYR A 253 -0.15 -14.42 -13.48
N ALA A 254 0.96 -13.67 -13.50
CA ALA A 254 1.34 -12.83 -14.64
C ALA A 254 1.99 -13.64 -15.76
N LYS A 255 1.48 -13.51 -16.99
CA LYS A 255 2.14 -13.92 -18.24
C LYS A 255 2.72 -12.68 -18.89
N GLN A 256 3.96 -12.78 -19.34
CA GLN A 256 4.57 -11.78 -20.22
C GLN A 256 4.10 -12.05 -21.65
N THR A 257 3.39 -11.09 -22.23
CA THR A 257 3.00 -11.11 -23.65
C THR A 257 3.77 -10.01 -24.36
N ARG A 258 4.44 -10.35 -25.47
CA ARG A 258 5.11 -9.39 -26.35
C ARG A 258 4.09 -8.83 -27.34
N VAL A 259 4.06 -7.52 -27.51
CA VAL A 259 3.15 -6.80 -28.41
C VAL A 259 3.95 -5.75 -29.19
N ASP A 260 3.70 -5.65 -30.49
CA ASP A 260 4.37 -4.67 -31.35
C ASP A 260 3.58 -3.35 -31.33
N ALA A 261 4.23 -2.25 -30.96
CA ALA A 261 3.59 -0.94 -30.86
C ALA A 261 3.46 -0.29 -32.25
N GLY A 262 2.26 0.16 -32.66
CA GLY A 262 1.96 0.71 -34.00
C GLY A 262 2.70 1.98 -34.49
N LEU A 263 3.88 2.32 -33.97
CA LEU A 263 4.68 3.50 -34.37
C LEU A 263 5.71 3.13 -35.44
N SER A 264 6.05 4.03 -36.37
CA SER A 264 6.87 3.73 -37.57
C SER A 264 8.29 3.21 -37.33
N SER A 265 8.76 3.17 -36.08
CA SER A 265 9.88 2.37 -35.60
C SER A 265 9.40 1.62 -34.35
N GLN A 266 9.06 0.33 -34.45
CA GLN A 266 8.31 -0.39 -33.42
C GLN A 266 9.24 -0.96 -32.34
N PRO A 267 9.35 -0.34 -31.14
CA PRO A 267 9.85 -1.04 -29.98
C PRO A 267 8.87 -2.18 -29.63
N ALA A 268 9.42 -3.29 -29.15
CA ALA A 268 8.61 -4.38 -28.63
C ALA A 268 8.16 -4.02 -27.21
N LEU A 269 6.85 -4.06 -26.96
CA LEU A 269 6.28 -3.87 -25.64
C LEU A 269 6.04 -5.21 -24.96
N PHE A 270 6.39 -5.29 -23.69
CA PHE A 270 6.05 -6.39 -22.82
C PHE A 270 4.93 -6.01 -21.88
N VAL A 271 3.88 -6.82 -21.93
CA VAL A 271 2.67 -6.63 -21.15
C VAL A 271 2.60 -7.74 -20.11
N PHE A 272 2.31 -7.36 -18.86
CA PHE A 272 2.00 -8.30 -17.79
C PHE A 272 0.49 -8.49 -17.67
N SER A 273 -0.04 -9.56 -18.27
CA SER A 273 -1.45 -9.94 -18.20
C SER A 273 -1.65 -11.12 -17.25
N CYS A 274 -2.85 -11.26 -16.68
CA CYS A 274 -3.16 -12.43 -15.84
C CYS A 274 -3.93 -13.49 -16.63
N HIS A 275 -3.54 -14.77 -16.48
CA HIS A 275 -4.27 -15.86 -17.14
C HIS A 275 -5.59 -16.15 -16.38
N PRO A 276 -6.74 -16.26 -17.06
CA PRO A 276 -8.04 -16.46 -16.41
C PRO A 276 -8.23 -17.84 -15.73
N SER A 277 -7.35 -18.81 -15.93
CA SER A 277 -7.64 -20.23 -15.67
C SER A 277 -7.19 -20.79 -14.30
N LYS A 278 -6.50 -20.02 -13.45
CA LYS A 278 -5.93 -20.55 -12.18
C LYS A 278 -6.59 -20.07 -10.89
N THR A 279 -7.51 -19.11 -10.92
CA THR A 279 -8.24 -18.63 -9.75
C THR A 279 -9.66 -19.18 -9.77
N ARG A 280 -9.87 -20.36 -9.16
CA ARG A 280 -11.20 -20.95 -8.93
C ARG A 280 -11.92 -20.38 -7.69
N GLU A 281 -11.36 -19.38 -7.00
CA GLU A 281 -12.09 -18.65 -5.96
C GLU A 281 -13.14 -17.77 -6.64
N ALA A 282 -14.42 -18.11 -6.44
CA ALA A 282 -15.59 -17.48 -7.05
C ALA A 282 -15.86 -16.05 -6.51
N LEU A 283 -14.88 -15.16 -6.63
CA LEU A 283 -15.06 -13.73 -6.43
C LEU A 283 -15.19 -13.09 -7.82
N HIS A 284 -16.31 -12.43 -8.07
CA HIS A 284 -16.66 -11.89 -9.39
C HIS A 284 -15.63 -10.84 -9.86
N ASP A 285 -14.89 -11.15 -10.92
CA ASP A 285 -14.05 -10.19 -11.65
C ASP A 285 -14.96 -9.18 -12.39
N VAL A 286 -14.80 -7.88 -12.12
CA VAL A 286 -15.63 -6.82 -12.75
C VAL A 286 -14.83 -6.10 -13.82
N PRO A 287 -15.22 -6.08 -15.11
CA PRO A 287 -14.45 -5.38 -16.13
C PRO A 287 -14.30 -3.88 -15.86
N ILE A 288 -13.07 -3.39 -15.82
CA ILE A 288 -12.71 -1.98 -15.87
C ILE A 288 -12.70 -1.65 -17.36
N ALA A 289 -13.77 -1.04 -17.83
CA ALA A 289 -13.82 -0.59 -19.21
C ALA A 289 -12.57 0.29 -19.49
N SER A 290 -11.88 -0.06 -20.58
CA SER A 290 -10.80 0.68 -21.28
C SER A 290 -11.14 2.15 -21.54
N HIS A 291 -12.44 2.40 -21.53
CA HIS A 291 -13.07 3.67 -21.40
C HIS A 291 -13.78 3.58 -20.05
N LEU A 292 -13.17 4.07 -18.96
CA LEU A 292 -14.00 4.92 -18.10
C LEU A 292 -14.58 5.91 -19.10
N PRO A 293 -15.88 5.87 -19.41
CA PRO A 293 -16.38 6.60 -20.56
C PRO A 293 -15.94 8.05 -20.41
N MET A 294 -14.90 8.45 -21.15
CA MET A 294 -14.73 9.84 -21.50
C MET A 294 -15.87 10.03 -22.47
N ASP A 295 -16.91 10.66 -21.93
CA ASP A 295 -17.94 11.31 -22.70
C ASP A 295 -18.84 10.38 -23.54
N CYS A 296 -19.56 9.52 -22.83
CA CYS A 296 -20.99 9.41 -23.13
C CYS A 296 -21.77 9.97 -21.93
N SER A 297 -21.66 11.29 -21.71
CA SER A 297 -22.72 12.09 -21.08
C SER A 297 -23.54 11.42 -19.96
N SER A 298 -22.94 10.91 -18.87
CA SER A 298 -23.68 10.76 -17.58
C SER A 298 -22.96 10.20 -16.35
N VAL A 299 -21.91 9.37 -16.41
CA VAL A 299 -21.37 8.70 -15.19
C VAL A 299 -20.14 9.43 -14.62
N PRO A 300 -20.18 10.01 -13.41
CA PRO A 300 -19.05 10.76 -12.84
C PRO A 300 -18.03 9.85 -12.14
N TYR A 301 -16.79 10.32 -11.94
CA TYR A 301 -15.75 9.65 -11.16
C TYR A 301 -16.21 9.45 -9.70
N LEU A 302 -16.46 8.20 -9.28
CA LEU A 302 -17.15 7.86 -8.01
C LEU A 302 -16.22 7.57 -6.83
N VAL A 303 -14.99 7.11 -7.08
CA VAL A 303 -13.92 6.95 -6.07
C VAL A 303 -12.75 7.79 -6.54
N GLU A 304 -12.26 8.67 -5.67
CA GLU A 304 -11.09 9.49 -5.93
C GLU A 304 -9.90 9.02 -5.10
N PHE A 305 -8.77 8.86 -5.77
CA PHE A 305 -7.50 8.53 -5.15
C PHE A 305 -6.53 9.68 -5.37
N ARG A 306 -5.78 10.03 -4.34
CA ARG A 306 -4.62 10.93 -4.45
C ARG A 306 -3.44 10.19 -3.88
N ARG A 307 -2.39 10.00 -4.69
CA ARG A 307 -1.16 9.34 -4.26
C ARG A 307 -0.37 10.27 -3.33
N GLY A 308 0.14 9.72 -2.23
CA GLY A 308 0.99 10.43 -1.28
C GLY A 308 2.48 10.12 -1.44
N ASN A 309 3.29 10.76 -0.60
CA ASN A 309 4.74 10.53 -0.48
C ASN A 309 5.19 10.26 0.97
N VAL A 310 4.25 10.00 1.87
CA VAL A 310 4.49 9.55 3.25
C VAL A 310 3.60 8.34 3.58
N PRO A 311 3.95 7.49 4.56
CA PRO A 311 3.24 6.25 4.89
C PRO A 311 1.95 6.48 5.68
N ILE A 312 1.16 7.47 5.28
CA ILE A 312 -0.13 7.83 5.88
C ILE A 312 -1.21 7.79 4.80
N VAL A 313 -2.34 7.14 5.06
CA VAL A 313 -3.52 7.09 4.18
C VAL A 313 -4.72 7.71 4.87
N LEU A 314 -5.37 8.67 4.22
CA LEU A 314 -6.65 9.23 4.61
C LEU A 314 -7.78 8.52 3.84
N SER A 315 -8.51 7.65 4.53
CA SER A 315 -9.74 7.04 4.03
C SER A 315 -10.92 7.97 4.33
N ILE A 316 -11.67 8.41 3.32
CA ILE A 316 -12.84 9.28 3.48
C ILE A 316 -14.06 8.61 2.83
N PRO A 317 -14.70 7.67 3.52
CA PRO A 317 -15.74 6.81 2.93
C PRO A 317 -17.12 7.48 2.84
N HIS A 318 -17.38 8.51 3.67
CA HIS A 318 -18.73 9.08 3.83
C HIS A 318 -18.82 10.59 3.59
N GLY A 319 -17.71 11.22 3.19
CA GLY A 319 -17.66 12.64 2.87
C GLY A 319 -18.23 13.01 1.50
N GLY A 320 -18.38 12.02 0.60
CA GLY A 320 -18.98 12.15 -0.72
C GLY A 320 -20.48 12.37 -0.66
N GLY A 321 -20.91 13.61 -0.46
CA GLY A 321 -22.33 13.97 -0.46
C GLY A 321 -22.58 15.04 -1.49
N THR A 322 -22.68 14.64 -2.76
CA THR A 322 -23.25 15.56 -3.75
C THR A 322 -24.74 15.73 -3.46
N SER A 323 -25.16 16.98 -3.24
CA SER A 323 -26.58 17.29 -3.06
C SER A 323 -27.36 16.84 -4.30
N ALA A 324 -28.67 16.60 -4.16
CA ALA A 324 -29.55 16.33 -5.29
C ALA A 324 -29.51 17.44 -6.37
N ALA A 325 -28.96 18.62 -6.03
CA ALA A 325 -28.78 19.73 -6.95
C ALA A 325 -27.56 19.59 -7.87
N THR A 326 -26.59 18.71 -7.60
CA THR A 326 -25.46 18.48 -8.51
C THR A 326 -25.76 17.38 -9.52
N ALA A 327 -25.05 17.39 -10.65
CA ALA A 327 -25.22 16.36 -11.70
C ALA A 327 -24.98 14.94 -11.16
N LEU A 328 -23.93 14.76 -10.36
CA LEU A 328 -23.62 13.48 -9.72
C LEU A 328 -24.68 13.09 -8.67
N GLY A 329 -25.25 14.04 -7.95
CA GLY A 329 -26.35 13.75 -7.01
C GLY A 329 -27.62 13.28 -7.73
N ARG A 330 -27.99 13.93 -8.84
CA ARG A 330 -29.11 13.50 -9.70
C ARG A 330 -28.88 12.14 -10.33
N TRP A 331 -27.66 11.89 -10.83
CA TRP A 331 -27.29 10.61 -11.41
C TRP A 331 -27.43 9.48 -10.38
N GLN A 332 -26.92 9.66 -9.17
CA GLN A 332 -27.05 8.64 -8.12
C GLN A 332 -28.51 8.35 -7.79
N LEU A 333 -29.36 9.38 -7.70
CA LEU A 333 -30.79 9.21 -7.45
C LEU A 333 -31.53 8.45 -8.56
N SER A 334 -31.09 8.58 -9.82
CA SER A 334 -31.74 7.91 -10.95
C SER A 334 -31.19 6.51 -11.23
N GLN A 335 -29.96 6.21 -10.80
CA GLN A 335 -29.27 4.96 -11.12
C GLN A 335 -29.12 4.01 -9.94
N LEU A 336 -29.20 4.49 -8.69
CA LEU A 336 -28.86 3.70 -7.51
C LEU A 336 -30.06 3.53 -6.59
N THR A 337 -30.25 2.30 -6.11
CA THR A 337 -31.24 1.98 -5.08
C THR A 337 -30.69 2.36 -3.72
N GLN A 338 -31.50 3.09 -2.94
CA GLN A 338 -31.14 3.39 -1.55
C GLN A 338 -31.18 2.12 -0.71
N ARG A 339 -30.14 1.90 0.08
CA ARG A 339 -30.07 0.78 1.03
C ARG A 339 -31.17 0.88 2.07
N THR A 340 -31.58 -0.27 2.59
CA THR A 340 -32.48 -0.38 3.74
C THR A 340 -31.81 -1.22 4.84
N PRO A 341 -32.12 -0.97 6.12
CA PRO A 341 -31.53 -1.74 7.20
C PRO A 341 -32.11 -3.16 7.26
N SER A 342 -31.25 -4.17 7.32
CA SER A 342 -31.62 -5.50 7.82
C SER A 342 -31.90 -5.49 9.32
N LYS A 343 -32.48 -6.60 9.82
CA LYS A 343 -32.74 -6.79 11.26
C LYS A 343 -31.45 -6.68 12.11
N THR A 344 -30.30 -7.08 11.57
CA THR A 344 -29.01 -7.10 12.27
C THR A 344 -28.28 -5.76 12.21
N SER A 345 -28.56 -4.92 11.20
CA SER A 345 -27.88 -3.62 11.02
C SER A 345 -28.68 -2.42 11.52
N ALA A 346 -29.99 -2.56 11.79
CA ALA A 346 -30.91 -1.47 12.10
C ALA A 346 -30.40 -0.46 13.15
N LYS A 347 -29.71 -0.92 14.21
CA LYS A 347 -29.18 -0.03 15.27
C LYS A 347 -27.99 0.83 14.84
N ARG A 348 -27.22 0.38 13.85
CA ARG A 348 -26.00 1.06 13.35
C ARG A 348 -26.24 1.70 11.99
N PHE A 349 -27.37 1.47 11.35
CA PHE A 349 -27.67 1.91 9.99
C PHE A 349 -27.95 3.41 9.95
N THR A 350 -27.25 4.11 9.06
CA THR A 350 -27.48 5.53 8.79
C THR A 350 -27.43 5.79 7.29
N VAL A 351 -28.25 6.75 6.86
CA VAL A 351 -28.31 7.27 5.49
C VAL A 351 -27.80 8.71 5.42
N PHE A 352 -27.33 9.28 6.52
CA PHE A 352 -26.80 10.64 6.56
C PHE A 352 -25.33 10.65 6.18
N ALA A 353 -24.92 11.56 5.29
CA ALA A 353 -23.51 11.73 4.97
C ALA A 353 -22.75 12.34 6.14
N ASP A 354 -21.44 12.08 6.14
CA ASP A 354 -20.53 12.67 7.10
C ASP A 354 -20.10 14.03 6.54
N THR A 355 -21.03 14.99 6.59
CA THR A 355 -20.88 16.31 5.97
C THR A 355 -19.51 16.95 6.24
N ARG A 356 -18.85 17.47 5.21
CA ARG A 356 -17.57 18.19 5.31
C ARG A 356 -16.34 17.36 5.75
N THR A 357 -16.43 16.03 5.97
CA THR A 357 -15.20 15.23 6.26
C THR A 357 -14.21 15.21 5.10
N VAL A 358 -14.69 15.24 3.85
CA VAL A 358 -13.81 15.40 2.68
C VAL A 358 -13.00 16.70 2.71
N HIS A 359 -13.60 17.77 3.22
CA HIS A 359 -12.90 19.05 3.38
C HIS A 359 -11.93 18.99 4.55
N VAL A 360 -12.26 18.31 5.66
CA VAL A 360 -11.31 18.10 6.77
C VAL A 360 -10.06 17.40 6.27
N GLY A 361 -10.21 16.28 5.55
CA GLY A 361 -9.07 15.53 5.01
C GLY A 361 -8.26 16.32 3.97
N ALA A 362 -8.92 17.04 3.06
CA ALA A 362 -8.23 17.86 2.06
C ALA A 362 -7.49 19.05 2.67
N ASP A 363 -8.13 19.77 3.60
CA ASP A 363 -7.52 20.91 4.30
C ASP A 363 -6.37 20.43 5.20
N ALA A 364 -6.46 19.23 5.79
CA ALA A 364 -5.37 18.64 6.59
C ALA A 364 -4.17 18.23 5.72
N SER A 365 -4.41 17.64 4.54
CA SER A 365 -3.36 17.36 3.56
C SER A 365 -2.63 18.62 3.13
N LYS A 366 -3.38 19.70 2.87
CA LYS A 366 -2.80 21.01 2.52
C LYS A 366 -2.04 21.66 3.68
N ALA A 367 -2.55 21.55 4.90
CA ALA A 367 -1.84 22.07 6.07
C ALA A 367 -0.55 21.27 6.34
N LEU A 368 -0.55 19.96 6.11
CA LEU A 368 0.64 19.12 6.23
C LEU A 368 1.73 19.55 5.24
N ASP A 369 1.35 19.74 3.97
CA ASP A 369 2.22 20.26 2.91
C ASP A 369 2.96 21.51 3.36
N GLY A 370 2.21 22.50 3.87
CA GLY A 370 2.76 23.76 4.33
C GLY A 370 3.55 23.69 5.64
N LEU A 371 3.42 22.61 6.44
CA LEU A 371 4.23 22.40 7.65
C LEU A 371 5.56 21.70 7.38
N THR A 372 5.61 20.94 6.30
CA THR A 372 6.70 19.98 6.02
C THR A 372 7.44 20.26 4.71
N ASP A 373 7.01 21.29 3.98
CA ASP A 373 7.50 21.65 2.65
C ASP A 373 7.44 20.47 1.65
N GLY A 374 6.28 19.81 1.59
CA GLY A 374 6.01 18.83 0.54
C GLY A 374 5.49 17.46 0.98
N ALA A 375 5.26 17.20 2.28
CA ALA A 375 4.66 15.92 2.68
C ALA A 375 3.16 15.87 2.33
N GLN A 376 2.75 14.79 1.69
CA GLN A 376 1.41 14.55 1.19
C GLN A 376 0.95 13.13 1.58
N PRO A 377 -0.11 12.97 2.39
CA PRO A 377 -0.66 11.65 2.66
C PRO A 377 -1.36 11.12 1.39
N TYR A 378 -1.51 9.80 1.33
CA TYR A 378 -2.42 9.18 0.37
C TYR A 378 -3.85 9.52 0.76
N MET A 379 -4.76 9.64 -0.20
CA MET A 379 -6.19 9.86 0.06
C MET A 379 -7.06 8.92 -0.78
N VAL A 380 -8.06 8.30 -0.16
CA VAL A 380 -9.08 7.47 -0.83
C VAL A 380 -10.47 7.99 -0.44
N ILE A 381 -11.14 8.61 -1.40
CA ILE A 381 -12.35 9.40 -1.18
C ILE A 381 -13.52 8.75 -1.94
N ALA A 382 -14.58 8.39 -1.23
CA ALA A 382 -15.84 8.06 -1.88
C ALA A 382 -16.54 9.38 -2.25
N LYS A 383 -16.89 9.56 -3.53
CA LYS A 383 -17.63 10.73 -4.05
C LYS A 383 -19.14 10.48 -4.14
N PHE A 384 -19.55 9.25 -3.87
CA PHE A 384 -20.94 8.83 -3.76
C PHE A 384 -21.42 8.84 -2.31
N HIS A 385 -22.74 8.96 -2.17
CA HIS A 385 -23.38 9.03 -0.88
C HIS A 385 -23.51 7.64 -0.25
N ARG A 386 -23.14 7.54 1.04
CA ARG A 386 -23.23 6.30 1.82
C ARG A 386 -24.61 5.64 1.85
N LYS A 387 -25.69 6.35 1.50
CA LYS A 387 -27.05 5.82 1.52
C LYS A 387 -27.31 4.83 0.38
N PHE A 388 -26.49 4.88 -0.67
CA PHE A 388 -26.52 3.95 -1.80
C PHE A 388 -25.47 2.85 -1.63
N VAL A 389 -24.25 3.23 -1.24
CA VAL A 389 -23.13 2.31 -0.99
C VAL A 389 -22.37 2.75 0.25
N ASP A 390 -22.38 1.97 1.32
CA ASP A 390 -21.62 2.20 2.54
C ASP A 390 -20.38 1.30 2.57
N VAL A 391 -19.25 1.86 2.13
CA VAL A 391 -17.95 1.18 2.10
C VAL A 391 -17.32 0.99 3.48
N ASN A 392 -17.94 1.50 4.56
CA ASN A 392 -17.54 1.17 5.93
C ASN A 392 -18.46 0.09 6.55
N ARG A 393 -19.07 -0.74 5.70
CA ARG A 393 -19.79 -1.98 6.08
C ARG A 393 -19.25 -3.16 5.29
N ALA A 394 -19.37 -4.34 5.88
CA ALA A 394 -19.11 -5.58 5.16
C ALA A 394 -20.20 -5.82 4.10
N HIS A 395 -19.85 -6.48 3.00
CA HIS A 395 -20.80 -6.80 1.91
C HIS A 395 -22.06 -7.51 2.43
N ASN A 396 -21.93 -8.35 3.46
CA ASN A 396 -23.02 -9.07 4.12
C ASN A 396 -23.75 -8.29 5.22
N GLU A 397 -23.45 -7.00 5.43
CA GLU A 397 -24.07 -6.11 6.42
C GLU A 397 -24.77 -4.90 5.77
N ASP A 398 -25.50 -5.12 4.68
CA ASP A 398 -26.22 -4.08 3.93
C ASP A 398 -25.28 -2.97 3.41
N ALA A 399 -24.08 -3.32 2.93
CA ALA A 399 -23.17 -2.35 2.34
C ALA A 399 -23.73 -1.69 1.08
N TYR A 400 -24.52 -2.41 0.29
CA TYR A 400 -25.23 -1.94 -0.88
C TYR A 400 -26.40 -2.88 -1.21
N VAL A 401 -27.22 -2.51 -2.19
CA VAL A 401 -28.28 -3.37 -2.72
C VAL A 401 -27.73 -4.11 -3.96
N ASP A 402 -27.85 -5.44 -3.99
CA ASP A 402 -27.33 -6.30 -5.06
C ASP A 402 -28.12 -6.21 -6.39
N ASP A 403 -29.00 -5.22 -6.54
CA ASP A 403 -29.87 -5.05 -7.71
C ASP A 403 -29.21 -4.25 -8.85
N THR A 404 -28.04 -3.67 -8.59
CA THR A 404 -27.37 -2.72 -9.48
C THR A 404 -25.88 -3.06 -9.58
N PRO A 405 -25.37 -3.51 -10.75
CA PRO A 405 -23.94 -3.82 -10.93
C PRO A 405 -23.00 -2.66 -10.54
N TRP A 406 -23.49 -1.42 -10.64
CA TRP A 406 -22.78 -0.21 -10.25
C TRP A 406 -22.42 -0.17 -8.77
N THR A 407 -23.30 -0.58 -7.86
CA THR A 407 -23.05 -0.47 -6.41
C THR A 407 -21.95 -1.43 -5.96
N GLN A 408 -21.96 -2.65 -6.47
CA GLN A 408 -20.88 -3.62 -6.28
C GLN A 408 -19.56 -3.09 -6.84
N HIS A 409 -19.57 -2.52 -8.04
CA HIS A 409 -18.38 -1.94 -8.65
C HIS A 409 -17.81 -0.78 -7.82
N MET A 410 -18.66 0.13 -7.33
CA MET A 410 -18.26 1.25 -6.47
C MET A 410 -17.61 0.75 -5.17
N TYR A 411 -18.24 -0.24 -4.53
CA TYR A 411 -17.74 -0.85 -3.30
C TYR A 411 -16.37 -1.51 -3.52
N ALA A 412 -16.27 -2.37 -4.53
CA ALA A 412 -15.03 -3.08 -4.86
C ALA A 412 -13.90 -2.10 -5.22
N THR A 413 -14.20 -1.06 -6.00
CA THR A 413 -13.22 -0.04 -6.41
C THR A 413 -12.68 0.73 -5.22
N TYR A 414 -13.52 1.10 -4.25
CA TYR A 414 -13.05 1.80 -3.03
C TYR A 414 -12.08 0.94 -2.21
N HIS A 415 -12.52 -0.27 -1.85
CA HIS A 415 -11.76 -1.18 -0.98
C HIS A 415 -10.42 -1.59 -1.55
N SER A 416 -10.38 -1.77 -2.85
CA SER A 416 -9.18 -2.18 -3.54
C SER A 416 -8.20 -1.04 -3.81
N THR A 417 -8.71 0.16 -4.06
CA THR A 417 -7.87 1.37 -4.10
C THR A 417 -7.20 1.58 -2.76
N LEU A 418 -7.93 1.36 -1.65
CA LEU A 418 -7.38 1.42 -0.31
C LEU A 418 -6.31 0.35 -0.05
N LEU A 419 -6.60 -0.90 -0.43
CA LEU A 419 -5.63 -1.99 -0.30
C LEU A 419 -4.34 -1.70 -1.12
N HIS A 420 -4.51 -1.21 -2.34
CA HIS A 420 -3.40 -0.85 -3.22
C HIS A 420 -2.55 0.27 -2.61
N ALA A 421 -3.15 1.30 -2.02
CA ALA A 421 -2.42 2.37 -1.33
C ALA A 421 -1.57 1.82 -0.18
N LEU A 422 -2.11 0.89 0.61
CA LEU A 422 -1.38 0.25 1.72
C LEU A 422 -0.24 -0.64 1.22
N GLN A 423 -0.45 -1.39 0.13
CA GLN A 423 0.59 -2.18 -0.51
C GLN A 423 1.71 -1.30 -1.04
N GLU A 424 1.38 -0.19 -1.70
CA GLU A 424 2.36 0.76 -2.21
C GLU A 424 3.19 1.37 -1.07
N ILE A 425 2.57 1.69 0.07
CA ILE A 425 3.30 2.16 1.25
C ILE A 425 4.28 1.11 1.75
N TRP A 426 3.86 -0.15 1.87
CA TRP A 426 4.77 -1.23 2.26
C TRP A 426 5.96 -1.38 1.31
N LEU A 427 5.79 -1.07 0.02
CA LEU A 427 6.88 -1.09 -0.95
C LEU A 427 7.80 0.12 -0.83
N ARG A 428 7.25 1.31 -0.68
CA ARG A 428 8.04 2.55 -0.67
C ARG A 428 8.66 2.85 0.70
N PHE A 429 8.06 2.31 1.75
CA PHE A 429 8.37 2.61 3.15
C PHE A 429 8.45 1.31 3.97
N PRO A 430 9.25 0.31 3.54
CA PRO A 430 9.20 -1.04 4.12
C PRO A 430 9.60 -1.11 5.58
N MET A 431 10.26 -0.08 6.13
CA MET A 431 10.65 0.00 7.53
C MET A 431 9.59 0.66 8.42
N PHE A 432 8.47 1.09 7.84
CA PHE A 432 7.45 1.90 8.49
C PHE A 432 6.08 1.27 8.34
N ASP A 433 5.36 1.18 9.46
CA ASP A 433 4.00 0.66 9.42
C ASP A 433 3.09 1.73 8.81
N PRO A 434 2.29 1.39 7.78
CA PRO A 434 1.32 2.33 7.24
C PRO A 434 0.37 2.80 8.34
N LEU A 435 0.05 4.09 8.35
CA LEU A 435 -0.97 4.68 9.20
C LEU A 435 -2.22 4.96 8.38
N LEU A 436 -3.27 4.17 8.58
CA LEU A 436 -4.59 4.37 7.99
C LEU A 436 -5.46 5.20 8.94
N LEU A 437 -5.80 6.41 8.53
CA LEU A 437 -6.72 7.30 9.20
C LEU A 437 -8.07 7.28 8.47
N ASP A 438 -9.07 6.66 9.07
CA ASP A 438 -10.41 6.56 8.51
C ASP A 438 -11.25 7.74 9.03
N ILE A 439 -11.50 8.73 8.18
CA ILE A 439 -12.05 10.05 8.51
C ILE A 439 -13.58 10.03 8.42
N HIS A 440 -14.23 10.15 9.58
CA HIS A 440 -15.68 10.12 9.76
C HIS A 440 -16.20 11.35 10.51
N GLY A 441 -17.51 11.48 10.54
CA GLY A 441 -18.19 12.57 11.20
C GLY A 441 -19.34 12.08 12.05
N GLN A 442 -19.35 12.43 13.32
CA GLN A 442 -20.39 12.01 14.24
C GLN A 442 -21.32 13.15 14.68
N ARG A 443 -22.49 12.74 15.20
CA ARG A 443 -23.50 13.56 15.88
C ARG A 443 -24.02 12.80 17.10
N ALA A 444 -23.11 12.39 17.97
CA ALA A 444 -23.45 11.56 19.11
C ALA A 444 -24.34 12.33 20.09
N ALA A 445 -25.34 11.62 20.62
CA ALA A 445 -26.16 12.13 21.70
C ALA A 445 -25.38 12.14 23.02
N THR A 446 -25.93 12.86 24.00
CA THR A 446 -25.48 12.84 25.40
C THR A 446 -25.31 11.40 25.86
N CYS A 447 -24.17 11.12 26.48
CA CYS A 447 -23.85 9.83 27.07
C CYS A 447 -23.72 9.98 28.59
N PRO A 448 -24.81 9.75 29.36
CA PRO A 448 -24.77 9.89 30.82
C PRO A 448 -23.71 8.99 31.47
N ARG A 449 -23.48 7.80 30.92
CA ARG A 449 -22.47 6.85 31.41
C ARG A 449 -21.06 7.42 31.36
N LEU A 450 -20.74 8.22 30.34
CA LEU A 450 -19.42 8.81 30.14
C LEU A 450 -19.36 10.25 30.67
N GLY A 451 -20.48 10.82 31.12
CA GLY A 451 -20.55 12.22 31.54
C GLY A 451 -20.41 13.22 30.39
N ILE A 452 -20.52 12.79 29.13
CA ILE A 452 -20.32 13.65 27.95
C ILE A 452 -21.68 14.12 27.44
N SER A 453 -21.91 15.43 27.45
CA SER A 453 -23.10 16.05 26.87
C SER A 453 -23.07 16.03 25.34
N ASN A 454 -24.22 16.23 24.71
CA ASN A 454 -24.30 16.41 23.26
C ASN A 454 -23.53 17.65 22.77
N LEU A 455 -23.40 18.69 23.59
CA LEU A 455 -22.64 19.90 23.25
C LEU A 455 -21.14 19.61 23.22
N GLU A 456 -20.61 19.00 24.27
CA GLU A 456 -19.20 18.57 24.33
C GLU A 456 -18.89 17.58 23.22
N SER A 457 -19.81 16.66 22.93
CA SER A 457 -19.66 15.69 21.85
C SER A 457 -19.46 16.34 20.48
N LYS A 458 -19.91 17.58 20.25
CA LYS A 458 -19.66 18.29 18.98
C LYS A 458 -18.23 18.82 18.86
N GLN A 459 -17.53 18.95 19.98
CA GLN A 459 -16.19 19.51 20.13
C GLN A 459 -15.12 18.45 20.46
N LEU A 460 -15.52 17.17 20.51
CA LEU A 460 -14.66 16.01 20.75
C LEU A 460 -14.44 15.23 19.46
N LEU A 461 -13.21 14.72 19.34
CA LEU A 461 -12.86 13.67 18.38
C LEU A 461 -12.96 12.32 19.08
N TYR A 462 -13.88 11.46 18.62
CA TYR A 462 -13.88 10.07 19.07
C TYR A 462 -12.93 9.23 18.24
N ILE A 463 -12.26 8.28 18.86
CA ILE A 463 -11.44 7.29 18.15
C ILE A 463 -12.08 5.92 18.16
N GLY A 464 -11.83 5.17 17.09
CA GLY A 464 -12.23 3.78 16.94
C GLY A 464 -11.06 2.93 16.50
N THR A 465 -10.47 2.18 17.42
CA THR A 465 -9.34 1.27 17.16
C THR A 465 -9.68 -0.19 17.45
N HIS A 466 -10.98 -0.47 17.63
CA HIS A 466 -11.47 -1.72 18.16
C HIS A 466 -10.81 -2.07 19.50
N ASN A 467 -10.75 -1.08 20.41
CA ASN A 467 -10.01 -1.15 21.68
C ASN A 467 -8.54 -1.54 21.48
N GLY A 468 -7.87 -0.94 20.50
CA GLY A 468 -6.45 -1.11 20.21
C GLY A 468 -6.10 -2.28 19.31
N LEU A 469 -7.05 -3.15 18.95
CA LEU A 469 -6.78 -4.32 18.12
C LEU A 469 -6.37 -3.98 16.68
N THR A 470 -6.65 -2.76 16.22
CA THR A 470 -6.26 -2.28 14.88
C THR A 470 -4.89 -1.59 14.87
N ILE A 471 -4.20 -1.52 16.01
CA ILE A 471 -2.91 -0.83 16.19
C ILE A 471 -1.82 -1.86 16.51
N HIS A 472 -0.66 -1.69 15.89
CA HIS A 472 0.53 -2.51 16.10
C HIS A 472 1.20 -2.19 17.44
N SER A 473 1.60 -0.92 17.63
CA SER A 473 2.26 -0.43 18.85
C SER A 473 1.51 0.77 19.40
N MET A 474 0.83 0.56 20.53
CA MET A 474 0.09 1.63 21.20
C MET A 474 1.02 2.69 21.77
N ASP A 475 2.19 2.30 22.27
CA ASP A 475 3.22 3.21 22.76
C ASP A 475 3.64 4.23 21.72
N VAL A 476 3.89 3.76 20.49
CA VAL A 476 4.26 4.61 19.36
C VAL A 476 3.07 5.48 18.95
N MET A 477 1.89 4.87 18.82
CA MET A 477 0.67 5.57 18.39
C MET A 477 0.28 6.70 19.35
N GLN A 478 0.33 6.43 20.65
CA GLN A 478 -0.02 7.39 21.69
C GLN A 478 1.02 8.51 21.79
N ARG A 479 2.32 8.19 21.71
CA ARG A 479 3.39 9.18 21.84
C ARG A 479 3.53 10.08 20.62
N TYR A 480 3.45 9.53 19.41
CA TYR A 480 3.87 10.22 18.19
C TYR A 480 2.72 10.60 17.26
N PHE A 481 1.47 10.23 17.59
CA PHE A 481 0.32 10.64 16.80
C PHE A 481 -0.86 11.10 17.67
N LEU A 482 -1.48 10.20 18.46
CA LEU A 482 -2.71 10.51 19.19
C LEU A 482 -2.50 11.53 20.31
N GLY A 483 -1.37 11.50 21.02
CA GLY A 483 -1.00 12.51 22.01
C GLY A 483 -0.82 13.89 21.38
N HIS A 484 -0.10 13.97 20.26
CA HIS A 484 0.07 15.22 19.50
C HIS A 484 -1.25 15.74 18.94
N LEU A 485 -2.10 14.85 18.40
CA LEU A 485 -3.43 15.22 17.93
C LEU A 485 -4.30 15.75 19.08
N HIS A 486 -4.25 15.13 20.25
CA HIS A 486 -4.97 15.60 21.44
C HIS A 486 -4.51 17.01 21.85
N GLY A 487 -3.20 17.22 21.99
CA GLY A 487 -2.64 18.53 22.35
C GLY A 487 -2.94 19.61 21.31
N ALA A 488 -2.69 19.34 20.03
CA ALA A 488 -2.95 20.28 18.95
C ALA A 488 -4.45 20.63 18.83
N LEU A 489 -5.36 19.69 19.12
CA LEU A 489 -6.78 19.98 19.20
C LEU A 489 -7.12 20.92 20.36
N GLN A 490 -6.50 20.75 21.52
CA GLN A 490 -6.70 21.63 22.68
C GLN A 490 -6.16 23.05 22.44
N GLU A 491 -4.99 23.17 21.81
CA GLU A 491 -4.44 24.47 21.37
C GLU A 491 -5.38 25.20 20.41
N GLN A 492 -6.11 24.44 19.59
CA GLN A 492 -7.14 24.93 18.68
C GLN A 492 -8.51 25.14 19.35
N ALA A 493 -8.55 25.12 20.69
CA ALA A 493 -9.72 25.30 21.54
C ALA A 493 -10.82 24.23 21.36
N TRP A 494 -10.43 23.00 21.01
CA TRP A 494 -11.29 21.82 21.09
C TRP A 494 -11.09 21.08 22.41
N LEU A 495 -12.00 20.17 22.75
CA LEU A 495 -11.88 19.34 23.96
C LEU A 495 -10.87 18.19 23.81
N GLY A 496 -10.36 17.98 22.60
CA GLY A 496 -9.38 16.94 22.29
C GLY A 496 -10.00 15.62 21.86
N ILE A 497 -9.32 14.53 22.20
CA ILE A 497 -9.65 13.15 21.82
C ILE A 497 -10.32 12.40 22.98
N TYR A 498 -11.30 11.55 22.65
CA TYR A 498 -11.88 10.57 23.55
C TYR A 498 -11.97 9.15 22.94
N PRO A 499 -11.68 8.08 23.71
CA PRO A 499 -10.86 8.11 24.91
C PRO A 499 -9.41 8.41 24.53
N LEU A 500 -8.63 8.96 25.45
CA LEU A 500 -7.18 8.94 25.31
C LEU A 500 -6.68 7.63 25.95
N ALA A 501 -5.68 6.97 25.36
CA ALA A 501 -5.08 5.79 26.01
C ALA A 501 -4.30 6.25 27.22
N GLU A 502 -4.53 5.63 28.37
CA GLU A 502 -3.85 5.94 29.62
C GLU A 502 -2.91 4.79 29.99
N ARG A 503 -1.83 5.12 30.71
CA ARG A 503 -0.98 4.08 31.30
C ARG A 503 -1.71 3.48 32.49
N ASP A 504 -1.83 2.17 32.50
CA ASP A 504 -2.27 1.43 33.67
C ASP A 504 -1.17 1.41 34.75
N LYS A 505 -1.52 0.84 35.90
CA LYS A 505 -0.62 0.72 37.07
C LYS A 505 0.65 -0.10 36.78
N ASP A 506 0.61 -0.96 35.77
CA ASP A 506 1.71 -1.85 35.38
C ASP A 506 2.54 -1.23 34.24
N GLY A 507 2.22 0.00 33.84
CA GLY A 507 2.90 0.76 32.79
C GLY A 507 2.45 0.42 31.37
N GLY A 508 1.48 -0.47 31.18
CA GLY A 508 0.88 -0.78 29.89
C GLY A 508 -0.12 0.27 29.46
N TYR A 509 -0.42 0.39 28.16
CA TYR A 509 -1.52 1.25 27.70
C TYR A 509 -2.85 0.49 27.77
N ALA A 510 -3.80 1.09 28.48
CA ALA A 510 -5.19 0.67 28.49
C ALA A 510 -6.05 1.75 27.83
N TRP A 511 -6.94 1.33 26.93
CA TRP A 511 -7.98 2.21 26.45
C TRP A 511 -9.02 2.43 27.54
N GLY A 512 -9.36 3.70 27.78
CA GLY A 512 -10.69 4.01 28.28
C GLY A 512 -11.75 3.38 27.37
N LEU A 513 -12.96 3.16 27.88
CA LEU A 513 -14.00 2.53 27.06
C LEU A 513 -14.31 3.40 25.83
N GLU A 514 -13.87 2.93 24.65
CA GLU A 514 -14.31 3.49 23.36
C GLU A 514 -15.84 3.46 23.32
N ARG A 515 -16.43 4.50 22.73
CA ARG A 515 -17.87 4.54 22.54
C ARG A 515 -18.28 3.38 21.63
N LYS A 516 -19.27 2.59 22.06
CA LYS A 516 -19.71 1.39 21.33
C LYS A 516 -20.16 1.72 19.90
N GLU A 517 -20.67 2.93 19.70
CA GLU A 517 -21.10 3.43 18.39
C GLU A 517 -19.91 3.71 17.45
N PHE A 518 -18.71 3.91 18.00
CA PHE A 518 -17.50 4.39 17.30
C PHE A 518 -16.28 3.47 17.52
N LEU A 519 -16.48 2.19 17.85
CA LEU A 519 -15.44 1.18 18.16
C LEU A 519 -14.56 0.79 16.95
N GLY A 520 -14.52 1.61 15.90
CA GLY A 520 -13.94 1.30 14.60
C GLY A 520 -14.89 0.49 13.71
N GLY A 521 -15.10 0.98 12.49
CA GLY A 521 -15.94 0.37 11.46
C GLY A 521 -15.25 -0.75 10.68
N TYR A 522 -15.88 -1.16 9.58
CA TYR A 522 -15.39 -2.24 8.73
C TYR A 522 -13.99 -1.96 8.17
N ILE A 523 -13.71 -0.72 7.74
CA ILE A 523 -12.43 -0.34 7.13
C ILE A 523 -11.27 -0.60 8.09
N VAL A 524 -11.28 0.01 9.28
CA VAL A 524 -10.17 -0.15 10.24
C VAL A 524 -10.02 -1.58 10.76
N ARG A 525 -11.11 -2.35 10.83
CA ARG A 525 -11.06 -3.78 11.20
C ARG A 525 -10.48 -4.65 10.09
N THR A 526 -10.78 -4.32 8.85
CA THR A 526 -10.35 -5.08 7.66
C THR A 526 -8.91 -4.77 7.29
N TYR A 527 -8.50 -3.51 7.47
CA TYR A 527 -7.19 -3.02 7.06
C TYR A 527 -6.26 -2.68 8.23
N GLY A 528 -6.69 -2.79 9.49
CA GLY A 528 -5.84 -2.60 10.65
C GLY A 528 -4.88 -3.76 10.90
N HIS A 529 -4.09 -3.64 11.97
CA HIS A 529 -2.88 -4.43 12.19
C HIS A 529 -3.05 -5.94 11.99
N GLY A 530 -4.09 -6.56 12.56
CA GLY A 530 -4.31 -8.02 12.47
C GLY A 530 -4.47 -8.60 11.06
N ALA A 531 -4.83 -7.78 10.07
CA ALA A 531 -4.97 -8.20 8.66
C ALA A 531 -3.97 -7.48 7.75
N THR A 532 -3.89 -6.17 7.99
CA THR A 532 -3.14 -5.07 7.40
C THR A 532 -1.65 -4.93 7.69
N GLY A 533 -1.20 -5.38 8.85
CA GLY A 533 0.06 -4.91 9.46
C GLY A 533 0.09 -3.39 9.74
N ALA A 534 -0.71 -2.60 9.02
CA ALA A 534 -0.93 -1.18 9.17
C ALA A 534 -1.59 -0.85 10.51
N ASN A 535 -1.20 0.27 11.10
CA ASN A 535 -1.96 0.88 12.17
C ASN A 535 -3.20 1.53 11.56
N ALA A 536 -4.40 1.21 12.04
CA ALA A 536 -5.63 1.84 11.56
C ALA A 536 -6.43 2.48 12.70
N VAL A 537 -6.81 3.75 12.53
CA VAL A 537 -7.61 4.51 13.50
C VAL A 537 -8.80 5.13 12.78
N GLN A 538 -10.00 4.93 13.32
CA GLN A 538 -11.18 5.67 12.88
C GLN A 538 -11.27 6.97 13.66
N LEU A 539 -11.35 8.10 12.95
CA LEU A 539 -11.42 9.45 13.52
C LEU A 539 -12.83 10.01 13.30
N GLU A 540 -13.61 10.10 14.38
CA GLU A 540 -15.02 10.48 14.39
C GLU A 540 -15.18 11.93 14.88
N PHE A 541 -15.09 12.87 13.94
CA PHE A 541 -15.09 14.31 14.25
C PHE A 541 -16.50 14.81 14.59
N GLY A 542 -16.62 15.53 15.71
CA GLY A 542 -17.85 16.21 16.10
C GLY A 542 -18.32 17.24 15.07
N ALA A 543 -19.61 17.59 15.12
CA ALA A 543 -20.20 18.49 14.15
C ALA A 543 -19.49 19.85 14.10
N SER A 544 -19.18 20.45 15.25
CA SER A 544 -18.46 21.74 15.31
C SER A 544 -17.05 21.64 14.76
N MET A 545 -16.34 20.54 15.02
CA MET A 545 -14.98 20.32 14.51
C MET A 545 -14.92 20.30 12.97
N ARG A 546 -16.01 19.89 12.31
CA ARG A 546 -16.12 19.87 10.84
C ARG A 546 -16.75 21.16 10.28
N GLY A 547 -17.06 22.11 11.16
CA GLY A 547 -17.85 23.30 10.85
C GLY A 547 -19.27 22.97 10.41
N ALA A 548 -19.84 21.83 10.80
CA ALA A 548 -21.12 21.30 10.32
C ALA A 548 -22.31 21.59 11.27
N ASP A 549 -22.17 22.58 12.15
CA ASP A 549 -23.28 23.12 12.93
C ASP A 549 -24.35 23.76 12.03
N VAL A 550 -25.58 23.73 12.53
CA VAL A 550 -26.74 24.35 11.87
C VAL A 550 -26.63 25.87 12.03
N ASP A 551 -27.03 26.62 11.00
CA ASP A 551 -27.08 28.09 10.98
C ASP A 551 -25.76 28.86 11.14
N LEU A 552 -24.62 28.16 11.00
CA LEU A 552 -23.30 28.78 11.10
C LEU A 552 -22.91 29.50 9.80
N HIS A 553 -22.34 30.71 9.89
CA HIS A 553 -21.89 31.47 8.72
C HIS A 553 -20.81 30.68 7.94
N PRO A 554 -20.75 30.73 6.59
CA PRO A 554 -19.78 29.97 5.81
C PRO A 554 -18.31 30.19 6.22
N ASP A 555 -17.95 31.41 6.61
CA ASP A 555 -16.59 31.74 7.04
C ASP A 555 -16.25 31.15 8.41
N GLU A 556 -17.18 31.22 9.37
CA GLU A 556 -17.02 30.57 10.68
C GLU A 556 -16.93 29.05 10.52
N SER A 557 -17.69 28.49 9.59
CA SER A 557 -17.72 27.05 9.30
C SER A 557 -16.38 26.60 8.72
N LYS A 558 -15.83 27.40 7.80
CA LYS A 558 -14.49 27.19 7.26
C LYS A 558 -13.43 27.33 8.35
N ALA A 559 -13.51 28.35 9.21
CA ALA A 559 -12.55 28.57 10.29
C ALA A 559 -12.54 27.41 11.29
N GLN A 560 -13.71 26.95 11.77
CA GLN A 560 -13.81 25.80 12.66
C GLN A 560 -13.17 24.55 12.04
N ARG A 561 -13.50 24.26 10.78
CA ARG A 561 -12.93 23.12 10.07
C ARG A 561 -11.40 23.23 9.93
N GLN A 562 -10.91 24.41 9.58
CA GLN A 562 -9.49 24.68 9.37
C GLN A 562 -8.68 24.40 10.65
N ARG A 563 -9.18 24.82 11.82
CA ARG A 563 -8.57 24.52 13.13
C ARG A 563 -8.37 23.01 13.36
N THR A 564 -9.39 22.21 13.05
CA THR A 564 -9.34 20.74 13.15
C THR A 564 -8.33 20.15 12.17
N SER A 565 -8.33 20.63 10.93
CA SER A 565 -7.41 20.17 9.88
C SER A 565 -5.95 20.50 10.19
N GLU A 566 -5.69 21.66 10.79
CA GLU A 566 -4.36 22.06 11.26
C GLU A 566 -3.87 21.16 12.40
N ALA A 567 -4.71 20.86 13.38
CA ALA A 567 -4.36 19.92 14.44
C ALA A 567 -4.05 18.52 13.90
N LEU A 568 -4.83 18.04 12.93
CA LEU A 568 -4.56 16.77 12.24
C LEU A 568 -3.23 16.80 11.48
N ALA A 569 -2.91 17.91 10.82
CA ALA A 569 -1.64 18.09 10.12
C ALA A 569 -0.44 18.08 11.09
N VAL A 570 -0.54 18.73 12.25
CA VAL A 570 0.51 18.70 13.29
C VAL A 570 0.77 17.27 13.75
N ALA A 571 -0.28 16.48 14.01
CA ALA A 571 -0.13 15.10 14.41
C ALA A 571 0.49 14.23 13.31
N MET A 572 0.08 14.41 12.05
CA MET A 572 0.70 13.71 10.92
C MET A 572 2.18 14.09 10.76
N ALA A 573 2.52 15.37 10.91
CA ALA A 573 3.89 15.86 10.80
C ALA A 573 4.79 15.31 11.92
N SER A 574 4.30 15.28 13.16
CA SER A 574 5.00 14.65 14.29
C SER A 574 5.23 13.15 14.06
N TYR A 575 4.24 12.44 13.49
CA TYR A 575 4.40 11.04 13.13
C TYR A 575 5.48 10.85 12.05
N ILE A 576 5.52 11.71 11.04
CA ILE A 576 6.52 11.71 9.95
C ILE A 576 7.93 11.98 10.50
N GLU A 577 8.06 12.93 11.41
CA GLU A 577 9.32 13.25 12.08
C GLU A 577 9.83 12.06 12.89
N HIS A 578 8.95 11.42 13.67
CA HIS A 578 9.30 10.23 14.46
C HIS A 578 9.86 9.10 13.59
N ILE A 579 9.25 8.87 12.43
CA ILE A 579 9.73 7.83 11.49
C ILE A 579 10.96 8.28 10.69
N GLY A 580 11.37 9.55 10.77
CA GLY A 580 12.64 10.02 10.24
C GLY A 580 12.69 10.08 8.70
N LEU A 581 11.59 10.42 8.04
CA LEU A 581 11.51 10.50 6.57
C LEU A 581 12.13 11.77 5.95
N GLY A 582 12.87 12.56 6.72
CA GLY A 582 13.61 13.72 6.21
C GLY A 582 12.77 14.95 5.86
N PHE A 583 11.45 14.90 6.11
CA PHE A 583 10.60 16.09 6.09
C PHE A 583 10.74 16.78 7.46
N GLY A 584 11.60 17.80 7.52
CA GLY A 584 11.71 18.62 8.73
C GLY A 584 10.41 19.40 8.97
N LEU A 585 10.03 19.58 10.23
CA LEU A 585 9.06 20.61 10.57
C LEU A 585 9.71 21.96 10.22
N LEU A 586 9.04 22.77 9.41
CA LEU A 586 9.43 24.17 9.28
C LEU A 586 9.36 24.78 10.68
N GLU A 587 10.47 25.37 11.15
CA GLU A 587 10.49 26.16 12.37
C GLU A 587 9.40 27.23 12.25
N ARG A 588 8.24 26.97 12.87
CA ARG A 588 7.35 28.04 13.25
C ARG A 588 7.89 28.52 14.59
N ASP A 589 8.13 29.82 14.71
CA ASP A 589 8.27 30.52 15.99
C ASP A 589 7.01 30.29 16.83
N VAL A 590 6.87 29.11 17.43
CA VAL A 590 5.81 28.70 18.35
C VAL A 590 6.49 28.39 19.68
N TYR A 591 7.25 29.37 20.15
CA TYR A 591 7.61 29.54 21.56
C TYR A 591 7.70 31.06 21.82
N SER A 592 6.54 31.69 21.94
CA SER A 592 6.36 32.96 22.66
C SER A 592 5.02 32.97 23.36
#